data_AF-A0A6N6Z3P8-F1
#
_entry.id   AF-A0A6N6Z3P8-F1
#
_cell.length_a   1.000
_cell.length_b   1.000
_cell.length_c   1.000
_cell.angle_alpha   90.00
_cell.angle_beta   90.00
_cell.angle_gamma   90.00
#
_symmetry.space_group_name_H-M   'P 1'
#
loop_
_entity.id
_entity.type
_entity.pdbx_description
1 polymer ?
#
loop_
_entity_poly.entity_id
_entity_poly.type
_entity_poly.pdbx_seq_one_letter_code
_entity_poly.pdbx_strand_id
1 'polypeptide(L)'
;MDNYALPLFALVDRHKVDLNSSQLPQLAEQLQLYLEAQVGLKALDCRIEILQPTKALFVLNGVEEDSLPQLFALADAQGAPVFRYQRSASDEVTLTPLGVKPD
;
A
#
# COMPACT_ATOMS: atom_id res chain seq x y z
N MET A 1 12.07 -0.73 -10.43
CA MET A 1 10.96 -0.10 -9.71
C MET A 1 10.52 -1.08 -8.63
N ASP A 2 10.50 -0.62 -7.39
CA ASP A 2 10.20 -1.46 -6.23
C ASP A 2 8.71 -1.44 -5.91
N ASN A 3 8.23 -2.49 -5.25
CA ASN A 3 6.87 -2.56 -4.74
C ASN A 3 6.86 -2.22 -3.25
N TYR A 4 5.86 -1.47 -2.83
CA TYR A 4 5.72 -1.03 -1.46
C TYR A 4 4.32 -1.37 -0.93
N ALA A 5 4.22 -1.53 0.38
CA ALA A 5 2.96 -1.86 1.03
C ALA A 5 2.74 -0.99 2.27
N LEU A 6 1.48 -0.61 2.45
CA LEU A 6 0.95 0.05 3.64
C LEU A 6 -0.15 -0.82 4.25
N PRO A 7 -0.38 -0.78 5.56
CA PRO A 7 -1.60 -1.34 6.14
C PRO A 7 -2.83 -0.70 5.49
N LEU A 8 -3.76 -1.49 4.93
CA LEU A 8 -4.96 -0.96 4.29
C LEU A 8 -5.75 -0.06 5.27
N PHE A 9 -5.86 -0.50 6.52
CA PHE A 9 -6.62 0.22 7.55
C PHE A 9 -5.94 1.48 8.09
N ALA A 10 -4.72 1.78 7.63
CA ALA A 10 -4.13 3.11 7.82
C ALA A 10 -4.67 4.13 6.80
N LEU A 11 -5.25 3.66 5.69
CA LEU A 11 -5.76 4.51 4.61
C LEU A 11 -7.30 4.62 4.63
N VAL A 12 -7.98 3.58 5.11
CA VAL A 12 -9.44 3.51 5.14
C VAL A 12 -9.92 2.91 6.44
N ASP A 13 -11.06 3.41 6.93
CA ASP A 13 -11.72 2.88 8.11
C ASP A 13 -12.11 1.41 7.91
N ARG A 14 -11.67 0.54 8.83
CA ARG A 14 -11.96 -0.91 8.80
C ARG A 14 -13.46 -1.22 8.75
N HIS A 15 -14.31 -0.40 9.37
CA HIS A 15 -15.75 -0.61 9.36
C HIS A 15 -16.40 -0.32 8.01
N LYS A 16 -15.68 0.30 7.08
CA LYS A 16 -16.16 0.65 5.73
C LYS A 16 -15.67 -0.31 4.65
N VAL A 17 -14.91 -1.34 5.03
CA VAL A 17 -14.31 -2.29 4.08
C VAL A 17 -14.77 -3.70 4.39
N ASP A 18 -15.41 -4.34 3.40
CA ASP A 18 -15.64 -5.78 3.41
C ASP A 18 -14.53 -6.48 2.63
N LEU A 19 -13.66 -7.21 3.35
CA LEU A 19 -12.54 -7.95 2.77
C LEU A 19 -12.97 -9.17 1.93
N ASN A 20 -14.23 -9.56 1.96
CA ASN A 20 -14.76 -10.64 1.12
C ASN A 20 -15.47 -10.11 -0.14
N SER A 21 -15.54 -8.78 -0.30
CA SER A 21 -16.22 -8.17 -1.43
C SER A 21 -15.45 -8.42 -2.74
N SER A 22 -16.19 -8.75 -3.80
CA SER A 22 -15.64 -8.82 -5.16
C SER A 22 -15.21 -7.44 -5.71
N GLN A 23 -15.51 -6.36 -4.99
CA GLN A 23 -15.20 -4.98 -5.36
C GLN A 23 -13.86 -4.48 -4.81
N LEU A 24 -13.09 -5.32 -4.10
CA LEU A 24 -11.78 -4.93 -3.59
C LEU A 24 -10.81 -4.38 -4.66
N PRO A 25 -10.74 -4.94 -5.88
CA PRO A 25 -9.91 -4.34 -6.93
C PRO A 25 -10.31 -2.90 -7.26
N GLN A 26 -11.61 -2.60 -7.32
CA GLN A 26 -12.12 -1.26 -7.59
C GLN A 26 -11.81 -0.30 -6.42
N LEU A 27 -11.90 -0.78 -5.18
CA LEU A 27 -11.46 0.00 -4.02
C LEU A 27 -9.96 0.33 -4.10
N ALA A 28 -9.13 -0.61 -4.52
CA ALA A 28 -7.70 -0.37 -4.70
C ALA A 28 -7.47 0.74 -5.74
N GLU A 29 -8.07 0.63 -6.92
CA GLU A 29 -7.98 1.64 -7.98
C GLU A 29 -8.45 3.02 -7.51
N GLN A 30 -9.57 3.08 -6.79
CA GLN A 30 -10.09 4.33 -6.22
C GLN A 30 -9.13 4.94 -5.20
N LEU A 31 -8.51 4.13 -4.35
CA LEU A 31 -7.49 4.59 -3.40
C LEU A 31 -6.25 5.10 -4.12
N GLN A 32 -5.79 4.43 -5.18
CA GLN A 32 -4.66 4.90 -5.99
C GLN A 32 -4.95 6.27 -6.61
N LEU A 33 -6.09 6.43 -7.28
CA LEU A 33 -6.48 7.71 -7.88
C LEU A 33 -6.60 8.82 -6.83
N TYR A 34 -7.14 8.50 -5.65
CA TYR A 34 -7.22 9.45 -4.54
C TYR A 34 -5.83 9.87 -4.04
N LEU A 35 -4.92 8.91 -3.83
CA LEU A 35 -3.57 9.19 -3.34
C LEU A 35 -2.74 9.95 -4.39
N GLU A 36 -2.88 9.62 -5.67
CA GLU A 36 -2.24 10.37 -6.74
C GLU A 36 -2.73 11.83 -6.76
N ALA A 37 -4.04 12.05 -6.67
CA ALA A 37 -4.62 13.39 -6.69
C ALA A 37 -4.31 14.23 -5.44
N GLN A 38 -4.29 13.62 -4.25
CA GLN A 38 -4.14 14.33 -2.98
C GLN A 38 -2.70 14.50 -2.53
N VAL A 39 -1.86 13.49 -2.75
CA VAL A 39 -0.47 13.48 -2.25
C VAL A 39 0.56 13.32 -3.36
N GLY A 40 0.16 13.20 -4.62
CA GLY A 40 1.08 13.08 -5.76
C GLY A 40 1.81 11.74 -5.82
N LEU A 41 1.27 10.72 -5.15
CA LEU A 41 1.89 9.38 -5.09
C LEU A 41 1.61 8.61 -6.38
N LYS A 42 2.65 8.42 -7.21
CA LYS A 42 2.54 7.68 -8.48
C LYS A 42 3.08 6.26 -8.36
N ALA A 43 2.31 5.32 -8.87
CA ALA A 43 2.63 3.91 -8.99
C ALA A 43 2.06 3.37 -10.29
N LEU A 44 2.64 2.28 -10.82
CA LEU A 44 2.15 1.65 -12.05
C LEU A 44 0.75 1.06 -11.86
N ASP A 45 0.53 0.36 -10.75
CA ASP A 45 -0.77 -0.17 -10.37
C ASP A 45 -0.83 -0.35 -8.84
N CYS A 46 -1.99 -0.74 -8.33
CA CYS A 46 -2.15 -1.13 -6.94
C CYS A 46 -3.07 -2.33 -6.77
N ARG A 47 -3.01 -2.95 -5.59
CA ARG A 47 -3.96 -3.99 -5.19
C ARG A 47 -4.09 -4.08 -3.68
N ILE A 48 -5.16 -4.73 -3.24
CA ILE A 48 -5.33 -5.13 -1.84
C ILE A 48 -4.88 -6.58 -1.69
N GLU A 49 -3.88 -6.81 -0.85
CA GLU A 49 -3.36 -8.14 -0.54
C GLU A 49 -3.84 -8.54 0.86
N ILE A 50 -4.53 -9.68 0.97
CA ILE A 50 -5.02 -10.20 2.25
C ILE A 50 -4.07 -11.30 2.69
N LEU A 51 -3.23 -11.02 3.68
CA LEU A 51 -2.29 -12.01 4.22
C LEU A 51 -2.93 -12.88 5.30
N GLN A 52 -3.83 -12.28 6.09
CA GLN A 52 -4.61 -12.94 7.13
C GLN A 52 -5.97 -12.24 7.24
N PRO A 53 -7.01 -12.85 7.84
CA PRO A 53 -8.34 -12.23 7.99
C PRO A 53 -8.33 -10.86 8.69
N THR A 54 -7.28 -10.57 9.45
CA THR A 54 -7.10 -9.30 10.17
C THR A 54 -5.95 -8.44 9.61
N LYS A 55 -5.26 -8.89 8.56
CA LYS A 55 -4.10 -8.20 7.96
C LYS A 55 -4.32 -8.06 6.45
N ALA A 56 -4.79 -6.88 6.07
CA ALA A 56 -4.89 -6.44 4.69
C ALA A 56 -3.85 -5.35 4.42
N LEU A 57 -3.17 -5.46 3.28
CA LEU A 57 -2.20 -4.49 2.80
C LEU A 57 -2.72 -3.82 1.54
N PHE A 58 -2.46 -2.53 1.42
CA PHE A 58 -2.52 -1.83 0.15
C PHE A 58 -1.13 -1.86 -0.46
N VAL A 59 -0.98 -2.60 -1.56
CA VAL A 59 0.29 -2.79 -2.27
C VAL A 59 0.31 -1.87 -3.49
N LEU A 60 1.33 -1.04 -3.56
CA LEU A 60 1.64 -0.17 -4.70
C LEU A 60 2.76 -0.81 -5.50
N ASN A 61 2.49 -1.17 -6.76
CA ASN A 61 3.50 -1.77 -7.62
C ASN A 61 4.18 -0.71 -8.46
N GLY A 62 5.51 -0.82 -8.56
CA GLY A 62 6.33 0.07 -9.35
C GLY A 62 6.18 1.55 -8.97
N VAL A 63 6.34 1.87 -7.68
CA VAL A 63 6.32 3.27 -7.22
C VAL A 63 7.48 4.03 -7.86
N GLU A 64 7.18 5.22 -8.41
CA GLU A 64 8.20 6.09 -8.99
C GLU A 64 9.15 6.60 -7.90
N GLU A 65 10.44 6.75 -8.22
CA GLU A 65 11.46 7.16 -7.25
C GLU A 65 11.14 8.54 -6.64
N ASP A 66 10.69 9.47 -7.49
CA ASP A 66 10.25 10.82 -7.10
C ASP A 66 8.99 10.83 -6.22
N SER A 67 8.28 9.71 -6.14
CA SER A 67 7.07 9.52 -5.32
C SER A 67 7.35 8.86 -3.96
N LEU A 68 8.59 8.39 -3.72
CA LEU A 68 8.96 7.75 -2.44
C LEU A 68 8.84 8.71 -1.25
N PRO A 69 9.29 9.98 -1.32
CA PRO A 69 9.14 10.91 -0.20
C PRO A 69 7.67 11.09 0.23
N GLN A 70 6.74 11.11 -0.73
CA GLN A 70 5.30 11.24 -0.53
C GLN A 70 4.73 9.98 0.11
N LEU A 71 5.20 8.79 -0.29
CA LEU A 71 4.83 7.53 0.35
C LEU A 71 5.22 7.52 1.83
N PHE A 72 6.46 7.91 2.14
CA PHE A 72 6.93 7.98 3.52
C PHE A 72 6.21 9.07 4.32
N ALA A 73 5.92 10.23 3.72
CA ALA A 73 5.16 11.29 4.35
C ALA A 73 3.71 10.87 4.66
N LEU A 74 3.07 10.14 3.75
CA LEU A 74 1.74 9.56 3.97
C LEU A 74 1.77 8.58 5.14
N ALA A 75 2.72 7.67 5.15
CA ALA A 75 2.86 6.66 6.21
C ALA A 75 3.08 7.31 7.59
N ASP A 76 3.94 8.33 7.65
CA ASP A 76 4.23 9.14 8.83
C ASP A 76 2.95 9.84 9.34
N ALA A 77 2.19 10.48 8.44
CA ALA A 77 0.92 11.13 8.77
C ALA A 77 -0.15 10.16 9.29
N GLN A 78 -0.15 8.90 8.83
CA GLN A 78 -1.06 7.86 9.30
C GLN A 78 -0.52 7.09 10.53
N GLY A 79 0.69 7.40 11.00
CA GLY A 79 1.35 6.65 12.08
C GLY A 79 1.55 5.17 11.73
N ALA A 80 1.77 4.87 10.44
CA ALA A 80 1.80 3.53 9.89
C ALA A 80 3.18 3.17 9.31
N PRO A 81 3.60 1.89 9.40
CA PRO A 81 4.84 1.44 8.78
C PRO A 81 4.70 1.32 7.25
N VAL A 82 5.76 1.69 6.54
CA VAL A 82 5.97 1.31 5.12
C VAL A 82 6.74 0.01 5.07
N PHE A 83 6.36 -0.89 4.17
CA PHE A 83 7.10 -2.10 3.86
C PHE A 83 7.56 -2.09 2.41
N ARG A 84 8.78 -2.56 2.16
CA ARG A 84 9.12 -3.10 0.84
C ARG A 84 8.41 -4.45 0.69
N TYR A 85 7.66 -4.60 -0.39
CA TYR A 85 6.85 -5.78 -0.68
C TYR A 85 7.56 -6.65 -1.72
N GLN A 86 7.75 -7.93 -1.42
CA GLN A 86 8.27 -8.90 -2.37
C GLN A 86 7.41 -10.17 -2.30
N ARG A 87 7.04 -10.72 -3.47
CA ARG A 87 6.37 -12.02 -3.59
C ARG A 87 7.28 -12.94 -4.39
N SER A 88 7.64 -14.08 -3.82
CA SER A 88 8.48 -15.07 -4.48
C SER A 88 7.67 -15.92 -5.46
N ALA A 89 8.36 -16.65 -6.34
CA ALA A 89 7.73 -17.61 -7.25
C ALA A 89 7.05 -18.80 -6.52
N SER A 90 7.39 -19.03 -5.25
CA SER A 90 6.76 -20.04 -4.38
C SER A 90 5.58 -19.48 -3.59
N ASP A 91 5.05 -18.33 -3.99
CA ASP A 91 3.93 -17.62 -3.35
C ASP A 91 4.19 -17.08 -1.94
N GLU A 92 5.46 -17.03 -1.53
CA GLU A 92 5.85 -16.48 -0.23
C GLU A 92 5.89 -14.95 -0.30
N VAL A 93 5.21 -14.30 0.65
CA VAL A 93 5.22 -12.84 0.77
C VAL A 93 6.22 -12.42 1.85
N THR A 94 7.20 -11.62 1.43
CA THR A 94 8.18 -10.98 2.31
C THR A 94 7.86 -9.50 2.45
N LEU A 95 7.71 -9.06 3.70
CA LEU A 95 7.54 -7.65 4.05
C LEU A 95 8.77 -7.18 4.82
N THR A 96 9.58 -6.33 4.19
CA THR A 96 10.73 -5.72 4.85
C THR A 96 10.32 -4.34 5.35
N PRO A 97 10.23 -4.09 6.66
CA PRO A 97 9.89 -2.78 7.17
C PRO A 97 10.97 -1.77 6.75
N LEU A 98 10.54 -0.66 6.17
CA LEU A 98 11.41 0.46 5.86
C LEU A 98 11.37 1.38 7.08
N GLY A 99 12.31 1.15 7.98
CA GLY A 99 12.51 2.00 9.14
C GLY A 99 13.07 3.34 8.69
N VAL A 100 12.27 4.39 8.87
CA VAL A 100 12.66 5.81 8.72
C VAL A 100 12.83 6.25 7.26
N LYS A 101 12.40 7.49 6.96
CA LYS A 101 12.62 8.19 5.69
C LYS A 101 14.08 7.99 5.25
N PRO A 102 14.38 7.71 3.98
CA PRO A 102 15.74 7.86 3.49
C PRO A 102 16.19 9.30 3.77
N ASP A 103 17.38 9.46 4.37
CA ASP A 103 18.04 10.76 4.59
C ASP A 103 18.24 11.53 3.27
#